data_AF-A0A6B3IWS8-F1
#
_entry.id   AF-A0A6B3IWS8-F1
#
_cell.length_a   1.000
_cell.length_b   1.000
_cell.length_c   1.000
_cell.angle_alpha   90.00
_cell.angle_beta   90.00
_cell.angle_gamma   90.00
#
_symmetry.space_group_name_H-M   'P 1'
#
loop_
_entity.id
_entity.type
_entity.pdbx_description
1 polymer ?
#
loop_
_entity_poly.entity_id
_entity_poly.type
_entity_poly.pdbx_seq_one_letter_code
_entity_poly.pdbx_strand_id
1 'polypeptide(L)'
;ADTDAILFEADHGNPRRAVTLAEQTLRSRPFVAVHDAYAWALHRAGRDAEALAQADEALALGTRSALFHYHRAAIHQALGDPG
;
A
#
# COMPACT_ATOMS: atom_id res chain seq x y z
N ALA A 1 2.52 0.80 13.73
CA ALA A 1 3.12 2.10 13.38
C ALA A 1 1.99 3.03 12.94
N ASP A 2 2.28 4.30 12.68
CA ASP A 2 1.36 5.12 11.88
C ASP A 2 1.62 4.88 10.39
N THR A 3 0.67 5.23 9.51
CA THR A 3 0.82 5.12 8.05
C THR A 3 2.03 5.91 7.55
N ASP A 4 2.33 7.05 8.16
CA ASP A 4 3.49 7.88 7.81
C ASP A 4 4.81 7.13 7.98
N ALA A 5 4.93 6.31 9.03
CA ALA A 5 6.13 5.51 9.26
C ALA A 5 6.24 4.34 8.26
N ILE A 6 5.12 3.76 7.84
CA ILE A 6 5.09 2.73 6.80
C ILE A 6 5.55 3.33 5.47
N LEU A 7 4.96 4.46 5.08
CA LEU A 7 5.29 5.17 3.84
C LEU A 7 6.75 5.64 3.83
N PHE A 8 7.24 6.20 4.94
CA PHE A 8 8.64 6.59 5.07
C PHE A 8 9.60 5.40 4.86
N GLU A 9 9.35 4.26 5.50
CA GLU A 9 10.18 3.06 5.31
C GLU A 9 10.08 2.50 3.88
N ALA A 10 8.93 2.61 3.23
CA ALA A 10 8.73 2.19 1.85
C ALA A 10 9.50 3.08 0.86
N ASP A 11 9.48 4.41 1.08
CA ASP A 11 10.04 5.39 0.16
C ASP A 11 11.54 5.64 0.36
N HIS A 12 11.98 5.68 1.62
CA HIS A 12 13.30 6.15 2.02
C HIS A 12 14.09 5.14 2.85
N GLY A 13 13.42 4.12 3.40
CA GLY A 13 14.01 3.12 4.28
C GLY A 13 14.11 1.74 3.63
N ASN A 14 13.69 0.72 4.38
CA ASN A 14 13.64 -0.66 3.89
C ASN A 14 12.20 -1.09 3.57
N PRO A 15 11.86 -1.33 2.29
CA PRO A 15 10.51 -1.75 1.90
C PRO A 15 10.03 -3.04 2.57
N ARG A 16 10.92 -4.00 2.87
CA ARG A 16 10.53 -5.22 3.59
C ARG A 16 10.15 -4.93 5.05
N ARG A 17 10.81 -3.95 5.67
CA ARG A 17 10.45 -3.47 7.01
C ARG A 17 9.11 -2.73 6.97
N ALA A 18 8.86 -1.93 5.92
CA ALA A 18 7.57 -1.28 5.70
C ALA A 18 6.43 -2.30 5.62
N VAL A 19 6.61 -3.41 4.87
CA VAL A 19 5.66 -4.53 4.79
C VAL A 19 5.36 -5.09 6.19
N THR A 20 6.39 -5.39 6.99
CA THR A 20 6.19 -5.92 8.35
C THR A 20 5.43 -4.94 9.24
N LEU A 21 5.75 -3.63 9.18
CA LEU A 21 5.05 -2.60 9.94
C LEU A 21 3.60 -2.47 9.51
N ALA A 22 3.33 -2.53 8.21
CA ALA A 22 2.00 -2.44 7.64
C ALA A 22 1.13 -3.64 8.06
N GLU A 23 1.65 -4.87 7.94
CA GLU A 23 0.95 -6.09 8.32
C GLU A 23 0.59 -6.11 9.82
N GLN A 24 1.53 -5.71 10.68
CA GLN A 24 1.29 -5.55 12.12
C GLN A 24 0.23 -4.48 12.41
N THR A 25 0.32 -3.34 11.73
CA THR A 25 -0.61 -2.24 11.92
C THR A 25 -2.01 -2.64 11.48
N LEU A 26 -2.15 -3.31 10.33
CA LEU A 26 -3.43 -3.74 9.78
C LEU A 26 -4.14 -4.72 10.72
N ARG A 27 -3.42 -5.68 11.32
CA ARG A 27 -3.98 -6.59 12.33
C ARG A 27 -4.57 -5.86 13.54
N SER A 28 -3.97 -4.74 13.93
CA SER A 28 -4.42 -3.95 15.09
C SER A 28 -5.44 -2.85 14.74
N ARG A 29 -5.39 -2.35 13.50
CA ARG A 29 -6.10 -1.17 12.99
C ARG A 29 -6.41 -1.37 11.50
N PRO A 30 -7.50 -2.07 11.16
CA PRO A 30 -7.86 -2.40 9.79
C PRO A 30 -8.52 -1.20 9.09
N PHE A 31 -7.78 -0.09 8.94
CA PHE A 31 -8.27 1.13 8.31
C PHE A 31 -7.87 1.17 6.84
N VAL A 32 -8.70 1.79 6.00
CA VAL A 32 -8.43 1.95 4.56
C VAL A 32 -7.08 2.63 4.26
N ALA A 33 -6.63 3.56 5.11
CA ALA A 33 -5.31 4.18 4.99
C ALA A 33 -4.16 3.21 5.29
N VAL A 34 -4.38 2.23 6.16
CA VAL A 34 -3.39 1.17 6.43
C VAL A 34 -3.33 0.19 5.27
N HIS A 35 -4.47 -0.10 4.63
CA HIS A 35 -4.49 -0.87 3.38
C HIS A 35 -3.71 -0.17 2.26
N ASP A 36 -3.89 1.13 2.05
CA ASP A 36 -3.11 1.88 1.05
C ASP A 36 -1.61 1.88 1.36
N ALA A 37 -1.23 2.20 2.60
CA ALA A 37 0.18 2.18 3.00
C ALA A 37 0.79 0.77 2.88
N TYR A 38 0.00 -0.28 3.13
CA TYR A 38 0.44 -1.66 2.92
C TYR A 38 0.62 -2.00 1.45
N ALA A 39 -0.30 -1.57 0.58
CA ALA A 39 -0.18 -1.72 -0.86
C ALA A 39 1.11 -1.08 -1.37
N TRP A 40 1.38 0.17 -0.97
CA TRP A 40 2.60 0.86 -1.36
C TRP A 40 3.87 0.16 -0.85
N ALA A 41 3.87 -0.31 0.40
CA ALA A 41 4.99 -1.08 0.94
C ALA A 41 5.25 -2.39 0.17
N LEU A 42 4.19 -3.12 -0.20
CA LEU A 42 4.28 -4.34 -1.00
C LEU A 42 4.83 -4.05 -2.40
N HIS A 43 4.34 -3.00 -3.05
CA HIS A 43 4.83 -2.54 -4.34
C HIS A 43 6.33 -2.22 -4.30
N ARG A 44 6.75 -1.41 -3.33
CA ARG A 44 8.15 -1.04 -3.13
C ARG A 44 9.04 -2.24 -2.77
N ALA A 45 8.46 -3.33 -2.29
CA ALA A 45 9.13 -4.60 -2.04
C ALA A 45 9.09 -5.58 -3.24
N GLY A 46 8.53 -5.18 -4.39
CA GLY A 46 8.40 -5.98 -5.61
C GLY A 46 7.31 -7.05 -5.56
N ARG A 47 6.29 -6.87 -4.70
CA ARG A 47 5.18 -7.81 -4.49
C ARG A 47 3.88 -7.25 -5.08
N ASP A 48 3.91 -6.86 -6.35
CA ASP A 48 2.88 -6.05 -6.99
C ASP A 48 1.50 -6.72 -7.03
N ALA A 49 1.43 -8.04 -7.24
CA ALA A 49 0.16 -8.76 -7.25
C ALA A 49 -0.55 -8.72 -5.88
N GLU A 50 0.22 -8.81 -4.79
CA GLU A 50 -0.32 -8.68 -3.43
C GLU A 50 -0.63 -7.23 -3.09
N ALA A 51 0.18 -6.29 -3.61
CA ALA A 51 -0.05 -4.87 -3.47
C ALA A 51 -1.40 -4.45 -4.06
N LEU A 52 -1.76 -4.97 -5.24
CA LEU A 52 -3.01 -4.63 -5.91
C LEU A 52 -4.23 -4.99 -5.05
N ALA A 53 -4.23 -6.17 -4.43
CA ALA A 53 -5.32 -6.58 -3.55
C ALA A 53 -5.49 -5.60 -2.38
N GLN A 54 -4.40 -5.13 -1.77
CA GLN A 54 -4.46 -4.12 -0.69
C GLN A 54 -4.91 -2.75 -1.20
N ALA A 55 -4.49 -2.34 -2.41
CA ALA A 55 -4.91 -1.09 -3.01
C ALA A 55 -6.41 -1.08 -3.35
N ASP A 56 -6.96 -2.21 -3.78
CA ASP A 56 -8.40 -2.38 -4.01
C ASP A 56 -9.19 -2.28 -2.70
N GLU A 57 -8.73 -2.92 -1.61
CA GLU A 57 -9.34 -2.79 -0.28
C GLU A 57 -9.36 -1.34 0.22
N ALA A 58 -8.28 -0.57 -0.03
CA ALA A 58 -8.22 0.84 0.35
C ALA A 58 -9.28 1.73 -0.35
N LEU A 59 -9.76 1.30 -1.52
CA LEU A 59 -10.75 2.01 -2.34
C LEU A 59 -12.16 1.40 -2.26
N ALA A 60 -12.33 0.22 -1.66
CA ALA A 60 -13.59 -0.54 -1.67
C ALA A 60 -14.80 0.22 -1.11
N LEU A 61 -14.58 1.17 -0.19
CA LEU A 61 -15.64 1.99 0.42
C LEU A 61 -15.92 3.30 -0.32
N GLY A 62 -15.39 3.47 -1.54
CA GLY A 62 -15.55 4.69 -2.34
C GLY A 62 -14.71 5.87 -1.84
N THR A 63 -13.62 5.58 -1.12
CA THR A 63 -12.67 6.59 -0.61
C THR A 63 -12.15 7.45 -1.77
N ARG A 64 -12.34 8.77 -1.68
CA ARG A 64 -11.84 9.73 -2.68
C ARG A 64 -10.48 10.27 -2.26
N SER A 65 -9.43 9.49 -2.48
CA SER A 65 -8.03 9.87 -2.18
C SER A 65 -7.19 9.85 -3.45
N ALA A 66 -6.67 11.01 -3.84
CA ALA A 66 -5.78 11.12 -5.01
C ALA A 66 -4.51 10.27 -4.84
N LEU A 67 -3.99 10.19 -3.61
CA LEU A 67 -2.83 9.38 -3.28
C LEU A 67 -3.10 7.88 -3.49
N PHE A 68 -4.27 7.40 -3.07
CA PHE A 68 -4.59 5.96 -3.17
C PHE A 68 -4.75 5.55 -4.63
N HIS A 69 -5.40 6.40 -5.44
CA HIS A 69 -5.48 6.17 -6.87
C HIS A 69 -4.11 6.20 -7.55
N TYR A 70 -3.23 7.12 -7.14
CA TYR A 70 -1.86 7.17 -7.64
C TYR A 70 -1.08 5.89 -7.34
N HIS A 71 -1.08 5.43 -6.08
CA HIS A 71 -0.41 4.18 -5.70
C HIS A 71 -0.96 2.97 -6.48
N ARG A 72 -2.29 2.85 -6.57
CA ARG A 72 -2.92 1.77 -7.34
C ARG A 72 -2.54 1.81 -8.82
N ALA A 73 -2.51 2.99 -9.43
CA ALA A 73 -2.09 3.14 -10.83
C ALA A 73 -0.61 2.75 -11.03
N ALA A 74 0.27 3.11 -10.09
CA ALA A 74 1.68 2.71 -10.13
C ALA A 74 1.85 1.18 -10.01
N ILE A 75 1.05 0.53 -9.15
CA ILE A 75 1.03 -0.93 -9.01
C ILE A 75 0.58 -1.60 -10.31
N HIS A 76 -0.49 -1.08 -10.93
CA HIS A 76 -0.97 -1.52 -12.23
C HIS A 76 0.12 -1.43 -13.31
N GLN A 77 0.79 -0.28 -13.42
CA GLN A 77 1.92 -0.11 -14.34
C GLN A 77 3.03 -1.13 -14.13
N ALA A 78 3.37 -1.46 -12.88
CA ALA A 78 4.38 -2.46 -12.56
C ALA A 78 3.96 -3.88 -12.96
N LEU A 79 2.66 -4.17 -12.92
CA LEU A 79 2.08 -5.43 -13.42
C LEU A 79 2.00 -5.50 -14.96
N GLY A 80 2.29 -4.40 -15.67
CA GLY A 80 2.11 -4.31 -17.12
C GLY A 80 0.63 -4.25 -17.53
N ASP A 81 -0.26 -3.95 -16.58
CA ASP A 81 -1.68 -3.74 -16.80
C ASP A 81 -1.96 -2.24 -16.59
N PRO A 82 -2.33 -1.46 -17.60
CA PRO A 82 -2.56 -0.03 -17.42
C PRO A 82 -3.76 0.31 -16.51
N GLY A 83 -4.55 -0.68 -16.09
CA GLY A 83 -5.62 -0.54 -15.10
C GLY A 83 -6.97 -0.10 -15.66
#